data_AF-A0A847BTD9-F1
#
_entry.id   AF-A0A847BTD9-F1
#
_cell.length_a   1.000
_cell.length_b   1.000
_cell.length_c   1.000
_cell.angle_alpha   90.00
_cell.angle_beta   90.00
_cell.angle_gamma   90.00
#
_symmetry.space_group_name_H-M   'P 1'
#
loop_
_entity.id
_entity.type
_entity.pdbx_description
1 polymer ?
#
loop_
_entity_poly.entity_id
_entity_poly.type
_entity_poly.pdbx_seq_one_letter_code
_entity_poly.pdbx_strand_id
1 'polypeptide(L)'
;MNEYIAPPSVWEYLELNKVWLNRRRKIALLRFFEIDEKAKKKYIRNFAILVGNEIVTSCIEETMQFMEELFLFEKGNVQNEFLTVVRKDNKITNLKVNKISEENENSYISISAARAMYRMINHTMQGYSMARALDHDYVLTPEILVDYLDELEESA
;
A
#
# COMPACT_ATOMS: atom_id res chain seq x y z
N MET A 1 -7.40 -17.12 -12.42
CA MET A 1 -7.81 -17.02 -11.00
C MET A 1 -9.11 -16.22 -11.03
N ASN A 2 -10.22 -16.74 -10.52
CA ASN A 2 -11.42 -15.91 -10.42
C ASN A 2 -11.15 -14.88 -9.33
N GLU A 3 -11.18 -13.59 -9.68
CA GLU A 3 -11.10 -12.49 -8.71
C GLU A 3 -12.20 -12.70 -7.66
N TYR A 4 -11.79 -13.00 -6.43
CA TYR A 4 -12.73 -13.13 -5.33
C TYR A 4 -13.02 -11.74 -4.78
N ILE A 5 -14.15 -11.17 -5.19
CA ILE A 5 -14.69 -9.97 -4.59
C ILE A 5 -15.40 -10.42 -3.31
N ALA A 6 -14.82 -10.13 -2.14
CA ALA A 6 -15.41 -10.55 -0.87
C ALA A 6 -16.79 -9.89 -0.68
N PRO A 7 -17.81 -10.64 -0.21
CA PRO A 7 -19.14 -10.09 -0.03
C PRO A 7 -19.16 -9.08 1.14
N PRO A 8 -20.02 -8.04 1.07
CA PRO A 8 -20.11 -6.95 2.06
C PRO A 8 -20.11 -7.36 3.54
N SER A 9 -20.68 -8.53 3.85
CA SER A 9 -20.84 -9.05 5.22
C SER A 9 -19.54 -9.58 5.86
N VAL A 10 -18.48 -9.80 5.09
CA VAL A 10 -17.18 -10.26 5.62
C VAL A 10 -16.40 -9.09 6.23
N TRP A 11 -16.75 -7.85 5.86
CA TRP A 11 -16.00 -6.65 6.19
C TRP A 11 -16.28 -6.09 7.59
N GLU A 12 -17.39 -6.49 8.24
CA GLU A 12 -17.66 -6.19 9.65
C GLU A 12 -16.59 -6.77 10.61
N TYR A 13 -15.77 -7.71 10.12
CA TYR A 13 -14.71 -8.38 10.87
C TYR A 13 -13.30 -7.95 10.46
N LEU A 14 -13.18 -6.93 9.61
CA LEU A 14 -11.90 -6.40 9.18
C LEU A 14 -11.37 -5.35 10.15
N GLU A 15 -10.18 -5.59 10.66
CA GLU A 15 -9.38 -4.61 11.39
C GLU A 15 -8.38 -3.95 10.43
N LEU A 16 -8.44 -2.63 10.35
CA LEU A 16 -7.46 -1.82 9.64
C LEU A 16 -6.33 -1.39 10.58
N ASN A 17 -5.10 -1.56 10.12
CA ASN A 17 -3.93 -0.97 10.77
C ASN A 17 -3.13 -0.09 9.80
N LYS A 18 -3.03 1.20 10.12
CA LYS A 18 -2.25 2.18 9.35
C LYS A 18 -0.82 2.28 9.89
N VAL A 19 0.16 1.99 9.03
CA VAL A 19 1.59 2.12 9.33
C VAL A 19 2.18 3.23 8.48
N TRP A 20 2.64 4.30 9.12
CA TRP A 20 3.30 5.39 8.41
C TRP A 20 4.65 4.97 7.85
N LEU A 21 4.81 5.04 6.53
CA LEU A 21 6.08 4.78 5.84
C LEU A 21 6.89 6.08 5.69
N ASN A 22 6.21 7.20 5.46
CA ASN A 22 6.81 8.53 5.43
C ASN A 22 5.79 9.58 5.86
N ARG A 23 5.76 9.94 7.15
CA ARG A 23 4.79 10.90 7.69
C ARG A 23 4.84 12.26 7.01
N ARG A 24 6.04 12.79 6.74
CA ARG A 24 6.21 14.10 6.12
C ARG A 24 5.59 14.17 4.72
N ARG A 25 5.61 13.05 3.99
CA ARG A 25 5.03 12.92 2.66
C ARG A 25 3.65 12.27 2.67
N LYS A 26 3.05 12.07 3.85
CA LYS A 26 1.76 11.40 4.04
C LYS A 26 1.66 10.04 3.33
N ILE A 27 2.74 9.25 3.33
CA ILE A 27 2.74 7.91 2.73
C ILE A 27 2.58 6.87 3.85
N ALA A 28 1.60 5.99 3.72
CA ALA A 28 1.31 4.93 4.67
C ALA A 28 1.05 3.58 3.97
N LEU A 29 1.34 2.51 4.70
CA LEU A 29 0.90 1.15 4.40
C LEU A 29 -0.36 0.88 5.22
N LEU A 30 -1.46 0.58 4.54
CA LEU A 30 -2.68 0.06 5.14
C LEU A 30 -2.60 -1.46 5.18
N ARG A 31 -2.99 -2.04 6.32
CA ARG A 31 -3.01 -3.49 6.52
C ARG A 31 -4.39 -3.90 6.95
N PHE A 32 -5.00 -4.78 6.19
CA PHE A 32 -6.34 -5.28 6.45
C PHE A 32 -6.25 -6.70 6.99
N PHE A 33 -6.89 -6.91 8.14
CA PHE A 33 -6.88 -8.17 8.82
C PHE A 33 -8.28 -8.68 9.10
N GLU A 34 -8.55 -9.94 8.85
CA GLU A 34 -9.74 -10.60 9.36
C GLU A 34 -9.46 -11.14 10.77
N ILE A 35 -10.36 -10.82 11.70
CA ILE A 35 -10.35 -11.38 13.06
C ILE A 35 -11.30 -12.58 13.11
N ASP A 36 -10.74 -13.77 13.28
CA ASP A 36 -11.51 -14.96 13.63
C ASP A 36 -11.53 -15.09 15.16
N GLU A 37 -12.60 -14.57 15.77
CA GLU A 37 -12.80 -14.60 17.22
C GLU A 37 -12.89 -16.03 17.77
N LYS A 38 -13.43 -16.98 16.98
CA LYS A 38 -13.60 -18.37 17.40
C LYS A 38 -12.26 -19.09 17.47
N ALA A 39 -11.41 -18.90 16.46
CA ALA A 39 -10.07 -19.46 16.45
C ALA A 39 -9.05 -18.60 17.23
N LYS A 40 -9.45 -17.40 17.70
CA LYS A 40 -8.57 -16.37 18.27
C LYS A 40 -7.38 -16.07 17.37
N LYS A 41 -7.63 -15.98 16.06
CA LYS A 41 -6.60 -15.78 15.04
C LYS A 41 -6.87 -14.51 14.24
N LYS A 42 -5.78 -13.92 13.77
CA LYS A 42 -5.79 -12.74 12.91
C LYS A 42 -5.12 -13.10 11.60
N TYR A 43 -5.82 -12.90 10.48
CA TYR A 43 -5.35 -13.25 9.15
C TYR A 43 -5.16 -11.99 8.33
N ILE A 44 -4.03 -11.87 7.63
CA ILE A 44 -3.88 -10.80 6.64
C ILE A 44 -4.77 -11.12 5.45
N ARG A 45 -5.50 -10.10 5.01
CA ARG A 45 -6.33 -10.16 3.82
C ARG A 45 -5.88 -9.21 2.73
N ASN A 46 -5.27 -8.09 3.08
CA ASN A 46 -4.78 -7.15 2.07
C ASN A 46 -3.72 -6.18 2.60
N PHE A 47 -2.93 -5.62 1.67
CA PHE A 47 -2.08 -4.46 1.88
C PHE A 47 -2.38 -3.39 0.81
N ALA A 48 -2.41 -2.13 1.22
CA ALA A 48 -2.59 -0.99 0.32
C ALA A 48 -1.60 0.13 0.61
N ILE A 49 -1.18 0.85 -0.42
CA ILE A 49 -0.38 2.07 -0.29
C ILE A 49 -1.32 3.27 -0.35
N LEU A 50 -1.30 4.09 0.70
CA LEU A 50 -1.99 5.36 0.79
C LEU A 50 -0.99 6.50 0.64
N VAL A 51 -1.27 7.47 -0.21
CA VAL A 51 -0.50 8.71 -0.38
C VAL A 51 -1.42 9.91 -0.26
N GLY A 52 -1.22 10.71 0.79
CA GLY A 52 -2.20 11.73 1.15
C GLY A 52 -3.51 11.05 1.53
N ASN A 53 -4.55 11.32 0.73
CA ASN A 53 -5.88 10.72 0.87
C ASN A 53 -6.22 9.79 -0.32
N GLU A 54 -5.23 9.45 -1.15
CA GLU A 54 -5.43 8.63 -2.36
C GLU A 54 -4.79 7.25 -2.20
N ILE A 55 -5.53 6.22 -2.58
CA ILE A 55 -5.09 4.83 -2.56
C ILE A 55 -4.41 4.52 -3.89
N VAL A 56 -3.14 4.13 -3.82
CA VAL A 56 -2.28 3.89 -4.99
C VAL A 56 -2.34 2.42 -5.44
N THR A 57 -2.57 1.51 -4.49
CA THR A 57 -2.67 0.06 -4.73
C THR A 57 -3.88 -0.50 -4.00
N SER A 58 -4.55 -1.49 -4.60
CA SER A 58 -5.84 -2.04 -4.18
C SER A 58 -5.78 -3.54 -3.83
N CYS A 59 -4.75 -4.25 -4.26
CA CYS A 59 -4.52 -5.67 -3.97
C CYS A 59 -3.05 -5.95 -3.54
N ILE A 60 -2.79 -7.14 -3.01
CA ILE A 60 -1.46 -7.53 -2.52
C ILE A 60 -0.45 -7.51 -3.67
N GLU A 61 -0.81 -8.02 -4.85
CA GLU A 61 0.07 -8.04 -6.02
C GLU A 61 0.53 -6.64 -6.44
N GLU A 62 -0.39 -5.66 -6.48
CA GLU A 62 -0.06 -4.27 -6.79
C GLU A 62 0.86 -3.67 -5.72
N THR A 63 0.58 -3.94 -4.44
CA THR A 63 1.46 -3.50 -3.35
C THR A 63 2.84 -4.13 -3.43
N MET A 64 2.96 -5.40 -3.83
CA MET A 64 4.25 -6.05 -4.04
C MET A 64 5.00 -5.41 -5.21
N GLN A 65 4.30 -5.11 -6.31
CA GLN A 65 4.88 -4.41 -7.45
C GLN A 65 5.37 -3.01 -7.06
N PHE A 66 4.60 -2.25 -6.29
CA PHE A 66 5.02 -0.96 -5.74
C PHE A 66 6.31 -1.09 -4.91
N MET A 67 6.41 -2.11 -4.07
CA MET A 67 7.63 -2.38 -3.28
C MET A 67 8.85 -2.67 -4.16
N GLU A 68 8.68 -3.49 -5.18
CA GLU A 68 9.76 -3.81 -6.13
C GLU A 68 10.20 -2.55 -6.89
N GLU A 69 9.27 -1.68 -7.28
CA GLU A 69 9.60 -0.41 -7.93
C GLU A 69 10.39 0.53 -7.00
N LEU A 70 10.08 0.56 -5.70
CA LEU A 70 10.90 1.27 -4.71
C LEU A 70 12.31 0.70 -4.62
N PHE A 71 12.45 -0.62 -4.67
CA PHE A 71 13.73 -1.31 -4.60
C PHE A 71 14.59 -1.06 -5.86
N LEU A 72 13.95 -1.05 -7.03
CA LEU A 72 14.58 -0.87 -8.34
C LEU A 72 14.88 0.60 -8.69
N PHE A 73 14.79 1.52 -7.73
CA PHE A 73 14.99 2.97 -7.87
C PHE A 73 16.10 3.34 -8.88
N GLU A 74 17.30 2.76 -8.71
CA GLU A 74 18.50 3.14 -9.48
C GLU A 74 18.50 2.61 -10.93
N LYS A 75 17.71 1.58 -11.22
CA LYS A 75 17.64 0.98 -12.57
C LYS A 75 16.71 1.75 -13.50
N GLY A 76 15.92 2.70 -12.97
CA GLY A 76 15.31 3.77 -13.75
C GLY A 76 14.39 3.30 -14.87
N ASN A 77 13.57 2.26 -14.61
CA ASN A 77 12.75 1.63 -15.65
C ASN A 77 11.54 2.49 -16.00
N VAL A 78 11.31 2.70 -17.30
CA VAL A 78 10.15 3.40 -17.86
C VAL A 78 8.87 2.55 -17.85
N GLN A 79 8.99 1.26 -17.55
CA GLN A 79 7.88 0.32 -17.45
C GLN A 79 7.24 0.26 -16.07
N ASN A 80 7.74 1.04 -15.10
CA ASN A 80 7.14 1.15 -13.79
C ASN A 80 5.71 1.70 -13.90
N GLU A 81 4.80 1.09 -13.17
CA GLU A 81 3.39 1.45 -13.18
C GLU A 81 3.10 2.50 -12.10
N PHE A 82 3.63 2.31 -10.91
CA PHE A 82 3.29 3.13 -9.75
C PHE A 82 4.28 4.26 -9.48
N LEU A 83 5.53 4.14 -9.94
CA LEU A 83 6.60 5.09 -9.63
C LEU A 83 7.34 5.53 -10.89
N THR A 84 7.27 6.81 -11.22
CA THR A 84 8.06 7.40 -12.32
C THR A 84 9.37 7.99 -11.82
N VAL A 85 10.43 7.74 -12.58
CA VAL A 85 11.79 8.20 -12.27
C VAL A 85 11.97 9.65 -12.69
N VAL A 86 12.35 10.51 -11.75
CA VAL A 86 12.57 11.93 -11.97
C VAL A 86 14.08 12.18 -12.13
N ARG A 87 14.46 12.70 -13.30
CA ARG A 87 15.84 13.00 -13.65
C ARG A 87 16.10 14.50 -13.67
N LYS A 88 17.24 14.92 -13.12
CA LYS A 88 17.79 16.27 -13.25
C LYS A 88 19.23 16.15 -13.74
N ASP A 89 19.59 16.87 -14.81
CA ASP A 89 20.92 16.82 -15.43
C ASP A 89 21.37 15.38 -15.74
N ASN A 90 20.46 14.57 -16.30
CA ASN A 90 20.64 13.14 -16.60
C ASN A 90 20.92 12.23 -15.37
N LYS A 91 20.82 12.74 -14.15
CA LYS A 91 20.94 11.94 -12.91
C LYS A 91 19.56 11.67 -12.34
N ILE A 92 19.32 10.43 -11.91
CA ILE A 92 18.11 10.09 -11.16
C ILE A 92 18.18 10.80 -9.80
N THR A 93 17.13 11.53 -9.46
CA THR A 93 17.06 12.30 -8.21
C THR A 93 15.98 11.78 -7.27
N ASN A 94 14.80 11.47 -7.80
CA ASN A 94 13.61 11.09 -7.03
C ASN A 94 12.76 10.10 -7.82
N LEU A 95 11.86 9.41 -7.12
CA LEU A 95 10.67 8.80 -7.70
C LEU A 95 9.50 9.75 -7.50
N LYS A 96 8.56 9.77 -8.43
CA LYS A 96 7.25 10.39 -8.30
C LYS A 96 6.21 9.28 -8.25
N VAL A 97 5.32 9.32 -7.27
CA VAL A 97 4.16 8.42 -7.22
C VAL A 97 3.20 8.78 -8.36
N ASN A 98 2.77 7.76 -9.09
CA ASN A 98 1.78 7.83 -10.16
C ASN A 98 0.37 7.58 -9.61
N LYS A 99 -0.65 7.77 -10.44
CA LYS A 99 -2.06 7.50 -10.08
C LYS A 99 -2.54 8.29 -8.85
N ILE A 100 -2.00 9.49 -8.65
CA ILE A 100 -2.45 10.44 -7.63
C ILE A 100 -2.69 11.81 -8.28
N SER A 101 -3.63 12.56 -7.73
CA SER A 101 -3.96 13.93 -8.14
C SER A 101 -2.77 14.88 -8.02
N GLU A 102 -2.75 15.93 -8.85
CA GLU A 102 -1.67 16.93 -8.84
C GLU A 102 -1.62 17.74 -7.53
N GLU A 103 -2.70 17.73 -6.76
CA GLU A 103 -2.79 18.39 -5.45
C GLU A 103 -1.93 17.69 -4.37
N ASN A 104 -1.55 16.43 -4.60
CA ASN A 104 -0.63 15.70 -3.74
C ASN A 104 0.84 16.00 -4.09
N GLU A 105 1.30 17.22 -3.76
CA GLU A 105 2.70 17.68 -3.89
C GLU A 105 3.73 16.77 -3.19
N ASN A 106 3.27 15.91 -2.28
CA ASN A 106 4.08 14.95 -1.53
C ASN A 106 4.47 13.68 -2.32
N SER A 107 4.18 13.65 -3.62
CA SER A 107 4.45 12.52 -4.52
C SER A 107 5.93 12.14 -4.67
N TYR A 108 6.86 13.03 -4.31
CA TYR A 108 8.29 12.84 -4.59
C TYR A 108 9.04 12.12 -3.45
N ILE A 109 9.66 10.99 -3.78
CA ILE A 109 10.39 10.11 -2.86
C ILE A 109 11.88 10.12 -3.24
N SER A 110 12.76 10.46 -2.29
CA SER A 110 14.22 10.37 -2.49
C SER A 110 14.71 8.92 -2.45
N ILE A 111 15.91 8.63 -2.97
CA ILE A 111 16.55 7.30 -2.90
C ILE A 111 16.52 6.71 -1.48
N SER A 112 16.96 7.53 -0.51
CA SER A 112 17.04 7.13 0.89
C SER A 112 15.67 6.84 1.48
N ALA A 113 14.66 7.64 1.14
CA ALA A 113 13.29 7.41 1.57
C ALA A 113 12.72 6.12 0.94
N ALA A 114 12.93 5.88 -0.36
CA ALA A 114 12.46 4.67 -1.02
C ALA A 114 13.06 3.40 -0.39
N ARG A 115 14.37 3.39 -0.16
CA ARG A 115 15.06 2.27 0.52
C ARG A 115 14.57 2.06 1.95
N ALA A 116 14.33 3.14 2.69
CA ALA A 116 13.80 3.05 4.05
C ALA A 116 12.38 2.48 4.04
N MET A 117 11.50 2.99 3.18
CA MET A 117 10.12 2.52 3.02
C MET A 117 10.09 1.04 2.64
N TYR A 118 10.88 0.62 1.65
CA TYR A 118 10.99 -0.79 1.26
C TYR A 118 11.37 -1.70 2.44
N ARG A 119 12.34 -1.29 3.27
CA ARG A 119 12.72 -2.05 4.48
C ARG A 119 11.62 -2.06 5.53
N MET A 120 10.95 -0.93 5.74
CA MET A 120 9.83 -0.84 6.69
C MET A 120 8.68 -1.75 6.30
N ILE A 121 8.32 -1.79 5.00
CA ILE A 121 7.26 -2.67 4.51
C ILE A 121 7.66 -4.14 4.73
N ASN A 122 8.88 -4.54 4.33
CA ASN A 122 9.38 -5.90 4.56
C ASN A 122 9.33 -6.32 6.04
N HIS A 123 9.78 -5.46 6.95
CA HIS A 123 9.69 -5.74 8.39
C HIS A 123 8.24 -5.82 8.89
N THR A 124 7.37 -4.99 8.34
CA THR A 124 5.95 -4.98 8.70
C THR A 124 5.23 -6.25 8.23
N MET A 125 5.71 -6.86 7.15
CA MET A 125 5.19 -8.11 6.59
C MET A 125 5.86 -9.36 7.17
N GLN A 126 6.89 -9.20 8.00
CA GLN A 126 7.64 -10.30 8.56
C GLN A 126 6.76 -11.10 9.54
N GLY A 127 6.73 -12.42 9.37
CA GLY A 127 5.94 -13.34 10.21
C GLY A 127 4.55 -13.68 9.66
N TYR A 128 4.15 -13.12 8.52
CA TYR A 128 2.90 -13.48 7.85
C TYR A 128 3.13 -14.47 6.70
N SER A 129 2.21 -15.42 6.53
CA SER A 129 2.25 -16.38 5.41
C SER A 129 1.73 -15.72 4.14
N MET A 130 2.63 -15.41 3.21
CA MET A 130 2.26 -14.76 1.95
C MET A 130 1.36 -15.62 1.07
N ALA A 131 1.63 -16.93 1.00
CA ALA A 131 0.81 -17.86 0.22
C ALA A 131 -0.67 -17.83 0.65
N ARG A 132 -0.93 -17.86 1.96
CA ARG A 132 -2.30 -17.77 2.49
C ARG A 132 -2.94 -16.41 2.30
N ALA A 133 -2.15 -15.34 2.30
CA ALA A 133 -2.66 -13.99 2.05
C ALA A 133 -3.10 -13.87 0.59
N LEU A 134 -2.31 -14.40 -0.36
CA LEU A 134 -2.63 -14.41 -1.79
C LEU A 134 -3.83 -15.30 -2.11
N ASP A 135 -3.96 -16.47 -1.48
CA ASP A 135 -5.11 -17.37 -1.68
C ASP A 135 -6.46 -16.74 -1.28
N HIS A 136 -6.41 -15.69 -0.45
CA HIS A 136 -7.57 -15.00 0.12
C HIS A 136 -7.41 -13.48 0.03
N ASP A 137 -6.75 -13.00 -1.02
CA ASP A 137 -6.53 -11.56 -1.21
C ASP A 137 -7.86 -10.86 -1.47
N TYR A 138 -8.05 -9.73 -0.80
CA TYR A 138 -9.22 -8.88 -0.94
C TYR A 138 -8.89 -7.68 -1.81
N VAL A 139 -9.56 -7.53 -2.95
CA VAL A 139 -9.45 -6.31 -3.75
C VAL A 139 -10.23 -5.18 -3.07
N LEU A 140 -9.55 -4.08 -2.77
CA LEU A 140 -10.15 -2.91 -2.12
C LEU A 140 -10.95 -2.09 -3.15
N THR A 141 -12.28 -2.09 -3.04
CA THR A 141 -13.14 -1.26 -3.89
C THR A 141 -13.21 0.18 -3.35
N PRO A 142 -13.55 1.17 -4.20
CA PRO A 142 -13.68 2.56 -3.77
C PRO A 142 -14.63 2.75 -2.59
N GLU A 143 -15.74 2.01 -2.55
CA GLU A 143 -16.75 2.11 -1.49
C GLU A 143 -16.17 1.69 -0.13
N ILE A 144 -15.48 0.54 -0.10
CA ILE A 144 -14.80 0.06 1.11
C ILE A 144 -13.80 1.10 1.61
N LEU A 145 -13.05 1.71 0.68
CA LEU A 145 -12.04 2.69 1.01
C LEU A 145 -12.62 3.99 1.58
N VAL A 146 -13.77 4.44 1.08
CA VAL A 146 -14.44 5.64 1.59
C VAL A 146 -14.86 5.43 3.04
N ASP A 147 -15.56 4.34 3.34
CA ASP A 147 -15.99 4.02 4.69
C ASP A 147 -14.81 4.01 5.67
N TYR A 148 -13.67 3.43 5.26
CA TYR A 148 -12.47 3.37 6.09
C TYR A 148 -11.70 4.69 6.23
N LEU A 149 -11.69 5.54 5.19
CA LEU A 149 -11.02 6.84 5.26
C LEU A 149 -11.77 7.78 6.20
N ASP A 150 -13.10 7.73 6.19
CA ASP A 150 -13.95 8.51 7.09
C ASP A 150 -13.70 8.14 8.57
N GLU A 151 -13.64 6.84 8.90
CA GLU A 151 -13.31 6.37 10.26
C GLU A 151 -11.93 6.83 10.77
N LEU A 152 -10.95 6.95 9.86
CA LEU A 152 -9.59 7.41 10.20
C LEU A 152 -9.51 8.91 10.47
N GLU A 153 -10.42 9.71 9.89
CA GLU A 153 -10.51 11.14 10.16
C GLU A 153 -11.24 11.43 11.48
N GLU A 154 -12.24 10.62 11.85
CA GLU A 154 -12.96 10.75 13.13
C GLU A 154 -12.12 10.36 14.36
N SER A 155 -11.06 9.57 14.17
CA SER A 155 -10.18 9.06 15.23
C SER A 155 -8.87 9.85 15.42
N ALA A 156 -8.67 10.94 14.68
CA ALA A 156 -7.47 11.79 14.68
C ALA A 156 -7.69 13.15 15.38
#